data_AF-A0A3R6U951-F1
#
_entry.id   AF-A0A3R6U951-F1
#
_cell.length_a   1.000
_cell.length_b   1.000
_cell.length_c   1.000
_cell.angle_alpha   90.00
_cell.angle_beta   90.00
_cell.angle_gamma   90.00
#
_symmetry.space_group_name_H-M   'P 1'
#
loop_
_entity.id
_entity.type
_entity.pdbx_description
1 polymer ?
#
loop_
_entity_poly.entity_id
_entity_poly.type
_entity_poly.pdbx_seq_one_letter_code
_entity_poly.pdbx_strand_id
1 'polypeptide(L)'
;MSYTTKKYNRINWKNRPSTATALGATNLNHMDVFLNEVDDALVTMDAEKLNVSVGNSMLKSVEYDSKTGVWTFRQLDGTTQTFDQNIEKIPVSFSLSEAGILTMTTDDGTKWECNIAELIKAYSFDDTDTIAFNKSFSNDEYHVTANVKAGSINENHLNPDYRADILNYRNTAQTAANDALTYSKDAKRWAVGDASYEGSSTDNAKYYKEQAETAKTAAEKAYNDILASGGATIATTGKNGISKPDGTSITITLDGTLSASICVLDGGEIEE
;
A
#
# COMPACT_ATOMS: atom_id res chain seq x y z
N MET A 1 -43.27 90.78 12.43
CA MET A 1 -42.77 91.60 13.55
C MET A 1 -42.58 90.63 14.72
N SER A 2 -41.36 90.47 15.27
CA SER A 2 -41.15 89.53 16.40
C SER A 2 -41.67 90.16 17.70
N TYR A 3 -42.32 89.36 18.53
CA TYR A 3 -42.81 89.75 19.86
C TYR A 3 -41.89 89.17 20.92
N THR A 4 -40.61 89.53 20.87
CA THR A 4 -39.58 88.96 21.76
C THR A 4 -39.57 89.58 23.16
N THR A 5 -40.21 90.73 23.34
CA THR A 5 -40.26 91.46 24.60
C THR A 5 -41.58 92.21 24.72
N LYS A 6 -42.10 92.31 25.95
CA LYS A 6 -43.27 93.13 26.27
C LYS A 6 -43.05 94.60 25.88
N LYS A 7 -44.03 95.18 25.21
CA LYS A 7 -44.02 96.57 24.73
C LYS A 7 -45.05 97.43 25.43
N TYR A 8 -46.14 96.82 25.90
CA TYR A 8 -47.22 97.52 26.59
C TYR A 8 -46.93 97.65 28.08
N ASN A 9 -46.92 98.90 28.54
CA ASN A 9 -46.85 99.23 29.96
C ASN A 9 -48.21 99.80 30.38
N ARG A 10 -48.76 99.23 31.44
CA ARG A 10 -50.06 99.64 31.96
C ARG A 10 -50.05 101.10 32.43
N ILE A 11 -51.05 101.85 32.00
CA ILE A 11 -51.26 103.25 32.37
C ILE A 11 -51.87 103.35 33.78
N ASN A 12 -52.65 102.34 34.20
CA ASN A 12 -53.30 102.28 35.52
C ASN A 12 -54.11 103.55 35.84
N TRP A 13 -55.16 103.78 35.06
CA TRP A 13 -56.05 104.95 35.15
C TRP A 13 -56.65 105.13 36.55
N LYS A 14 -56.72 106.38 37.02
CA LYS A 14 -57.24 106.75 38.35
C LYS A 14 -58.43 107.71 38.24
N ASN A 15 -59.42 107.54 39.11
CA ASN A 15 -60.55 108.48 39.21
C ASN A 15 -60.13 109.78 39.91
N ARG A 16 -60.89 110.86 39.66
CA ARG A 16 -60.72 112.14 40.38
C ARG A 16 -60.88 111.92 41.91
N PRO A 17 -60.12 112.65 42.76
CA PRO A 17 -59.37 113.88 42.47
C PRO A 17 -57.94 113.69 41.92
N SER A 18 -57.46 112.46 41.71
CA SER A 18 -56.10 112.21 41.18
C SER A 18 -55.88 112.89 39.82
N THR A 19 -54.75 113.61 39.67
CA THR A 19 -54.32 114.24 38.40
C THR A 19 -53.26 113.44 37.64
N ALA A 20 -52.87 112.26 38.16
CA ALA A 20 -51.83 111.41 37.55
C ALA A 20 -52.21 110.83 36.17
N THR A 21 -53.50 110.78 35.83
CA THR A 21 -54.00 110.20 34.58
C THR A 21 -55.09 111.10 33.99
N ALA A 22 -55.10 111.26 32.66
CA ALA A 22 -55.94 112.25 31.98
C ALA A 22 -57.46 111.93 31.97
N LEU A 23 -57.84 110.67 32.18
CA LEU A 23 -59.21 110.16 32.09
C LEU A 23 -59.51 109.22 33.28
N GLY A 24 -60.80 108.88 33.47
CA GLY A 24 -61.28 108.06 34.60
C GLY A 24 -61.04 106.55 34.45
N ALA A 25 -61.04 105.84 35.57
CA ALA A 25 -60.59 104.45 35.68
C ALA A 25 -61.56 103.39 35.13
N THR A 26 -62.87 103.61 35.25
CA THR A 26 -63.89 102.53 35.18
C THR A 26 -63.81 101.67 33.92
N ASN A 27 -63.88 102.25 32.73
CA ASN A 27 -63.81 101.49 31.47
C ASN A 27 -62.38 101.43 30.90
N LEU A 28 -61.53 102.42 31.22
CA LEU A 28 -60.18 102.48 30.68
C LEU A 28 -59.26 101.44 31.28
N ASN A 29 -59.44 101.09 32.56
CA ASN A 29 -58.67 100.01 33.17
C ASN A 29 -59.07 98.63 32.63
N HIS A 30 -60.30 98.43 32.17
CA HIS A 30 -60.68 97.18 31.49
C HIS A 30 -59.90 97.03 30.17
N MET A 31 -59.79 98.09 29.38
CA MET A 31 -58.99 98.09 28.15
C MET A 31 -57.48 97.98 28.43
N ASP A 32 -56.99 98.66 29.47
CA ASP A 32 -55.58 98.64 29.90
C ASP A 32 -55.12 97.25 30.38
N VAL A 33 -55.98 96.50 31.09
CA VAL A 33 -55.72 95.09 31.43
C VAL A 33 -55.69 94.23 30.16
N PHE A 34 -56.69 94.36 29.30
CA PHE A 34 -56.80 93.55 28.09
C PHE A 34 -55.58 93.73 27.17
N LEU A 35 -55.15 94.97 26.94
CA LEU A 35 -53.96 95.26 26.10
C LEU A 35 -52.69 94.66 26.69
N ASN A 36 -52.56 94.67 28.02
CA ASN A 36 -51.45 94.03 28.71
C ASN A 36 -51.46 92.50 28.51
N GLU A 37 -52.61 91.86 28.71
CA GLU A 37 -52.76 90.42 28.55
C GLU A 37 -52.54 89.96 27.10
N VAL A 38 -52.99 90.74 26.12
CA VAL A 38 -52.74 90.47 24.69
C VAL A 38 -51.25 90.56 24.37
N ASP A 39 -50.54 91.56 24.88
CA ASP A 39 -49.09 91.68 24.66
C ASP A 39 -48.32 90.53 25.33
N ASP A 40 -48.68 90.16 26.56
CA ASP A 40 -48.11 88.99 27.27
C ASP A 40 -48.36 87.67 26.51
N ALA A 41 -49.57 87.50 25.95
CA ALA A 41 -49.93 86.33 25.15
C ALA A 41 -49.17 86.28 23.81
N LEU A 42 -48.98 87.43 23.15
CA LEU A 42 -48.20 87.51 21.90
C LEU A 42 -46.73 87.14 22.12
N VAL A 43 -46.13 87.59 23.23
CA VAL A 43 -44.75 87.23 23.59
C VAL A 43 -44.63 85.73 23.87
N THR A 44 -45.59 85.17 24.62
CA THR A 44 -45.62 83.73 24.93
C THR A 44 -45.77 82.91 23.66
N MET A 45 -46.69 83.27 22.77
CA MET A 45 -46.90 82.60 21.48
C MET A 45 -45.66 82.68 20.57
N ASP A 46 -44.93 83.80 20.55
CA ASP A 46 -43.69 83.95 19.77
C ASP A 46 -42.53 83.11 20.35
N ALA A 47 -42.54 82.85 21.66
CA ALA A 47 -41.58 81.98 22.33
C ALA A 47 -41.89 80.48 22.16
N GLU A 48 -43.18 80.12 22.11
CA GLU A 48 -43.65 78.73 21.96
C GLU A 48 -43.68 78.25 20.50
N LYS A 49 -43.67 79.17 19.52
CA LYS A 49 -43.68 78.78 18.10
C LYS A 49 -42.45 77.91 17.76
N LEU A 50 -42.68 76.91 16.93
CA LEU A 50 -41.61 76.05 16.45
C LEU A 50 -40.56 76.86 15.68
N ASN A 51 -39.29 76.72 16.06
CA ASN A 51 -38.19 77.34 15.34
C ASN A 51 -38.09 76.74 13.92
N VAL A 52 -37.99 77.58 12.90
CA VAL A 52 -37.91 77.16 11.49
C VAL A 52 -36.77 76.17 11.24
N SER A 53 -35.60 76.37 11.86
CA SER A 53 -34.46 75.44 11.74
C SER A 53 -34.77 74.07 12.33
N VAL A 54 -35.48 74.01 13.46
CA VAL A 54 -35.88 72.75 14.08
C VAL A 54 -36.99 72.08 13.25
N GLY A 55 -37.98 72.85 12.80
CA GLY A 55 -39.04 72.36 11.91
C GLY A 55 -38.49 71.81 10.60
N ASN A 56 -37.49 72.46 10.01
CA ASN A 56 -36.81 72.00 8.81
C ASN A 56 -36.12 70.63 8.99
N SER A 57 -35.60 70.35 10.19
CA SER A 57 -34.99 69.07 10.53
C SER A 57 -35.98 67.93 10.82
N MET A 58 -37.27 68.25 10.92
CA MET A 58 -38.30 67.23 11.13
C MET A 58 -38.53 66.40 9.87
N LEU A 59 -38.99 65.17 10.09
CA LEU A 59 -39.24 64.21 9.04
C LEU A 59 -40.52 64.57 8.26
N LYS A 60 -40.39 64.67 6.94
CA LYS A 60 -41.49 64.87 6.00
C LYS A 60 -42.11 63.54 5.57
N SER A 61 -41.27 62.54 5.25
CA SER A 61 -41.73 61.23 4.79
C SER A 61 -40.72 60.12 5.04
N VAL A 62 -41.22 58.89 5.06
CA VAL A 62 -40.45 57.64 5.09
C VAL A 62 -40.99 56.73 4.01
N GLU A 63 -40.10 56.22 3.16
CA GLU A 63 -40.41 55.30 2.08
C GLU A 63 -39.55 54.03 2.22
N TYR A 64 -40.14 52.87 1.92
CA TYR A 64 -39.45 51.58 1.89
C TYR A 64 -39.61 50.94 0.52
N ASP A 65 -38.50 50.62 -0.11
CA ASP A 65 -38.48 49.80 -1.32
C ASP A 65 -38.31 48.33 -0.94
N SER A 66 -39.38 47.55 -1.11
CA SER A 66 -39.38 46.13 -0.76
C SER A 66 -38.52 45.25 -1.66
N LYS A 67 -38.08 45.75 -2.83
CA LYS A 67 -37.21 44.99 -3.74
C LYS A 67 -35.73 45.18 -3.40
N THR A 68 -35.35 46.39 -2.99
CA THR A 68 -33.95 46.73 -2.68
C THR A 68 -33.67 46.78 -1.18
N GLY A 69 -34.69 46.73 -0.32
CA GLY A 69 -34.54 46.84 1.13
C GLY A 69 -34.12 48.23 1.62
N VAL A 70 -34.20 49.25 0.75
CA VAL A 70 -33.74 50.61 1.06
C VAL A 70 -34.85 51.43 1.72
N TRP A 71 -34.55 51.97 2.90
CA TRP A 71 -35.33 53.01 3.55
C TRP A 71 -34.85 54.40 3.12
N THR A 72 -35.77 55.27 2.74
CA THR A 72 -35.49 56.67 2.41
C THR A 72 -36.23 57.60 3.36
N PHE A 73 -35.47 58.40 4.10
CA PHE A 73 -35.96 59.39 5.04
C PHE A 73 -35.78 60.78 4.44
N ARG A 74 -36.87 61.54 4.32
CA ARG A 74 -36.83 62.90 3.77
C ARG A 74 -37.23 63.90 4.84
N GLN A 75 -36.41 64.92 5.07
CA GLN A 75 -36.70 66.03 5.98
C GLN A 75 -37.55 67.10 5.28
N LEU A 76 -38.15 68.01 6.05
CA LEU A 76 -38.99 69.10 5.50
C LEU A 76 -38.19 70.11 4.66
N ASP A 77 -36.89 70.26 4.93
CA ASP A 77 -35.96 71.07 4.14
C ASP A 77 -35.54 70.44 2.80
N GLY A 78 -35.91 69.17 2.57
CA GLY A 78 -35.54 68.40 1.38
C GLY A 78 -34.31 67.51 1.53
N THR A 79 -33.57 67.59 2.65
CA THR A 79 -32.45 66.71 2.96
C THR A 79 -32.93 65.26 2.99
N THR A 80 -32.17 64.36 2.35
CA THR A 80 -32.51 62.93 2.24
C THR A 80 -31.41 62.09 2.87
N GLN A 81 -31.79 61.10 3.66
CA GLN A 81 -30.90 60.05 4.17
C GLN A 81 -31.44 58.68 3.80
N THR A 82 -30.55 57.76 3.46
CA THR A 82 -30.92 56.38 3.08
C THR A 82 -30.26 55.37 4.01
N PHE A 83 -30.98 54.28 4.28
CA PHE A 83 -30.48 53.13 5.02
C PHE A 83 -30.81 51.86 4.26
N ASP A 84 -29.78 51.11 3.87
CA ASP A 84 -29.89 49.91 3.05
C ASP A 84 -29.74 48.65 3.92
N GLN A 85 -30.76 47.78 3.90
CA GLN A 85 -30.77 46.54 4.66
C GLN A 85 -30.03 45.38 3.96
N ASN A 86 -29.65 45.52 2.69
CA ASN A 86 -29.00 44.48 1.87
C ASN A 86 -29.80 43.15 1.84
N ILE A 87 -31.13 43.20 1.93
CA ILE A 87 -31.98 41.99 1.96
C ILE A 87 -31.93 41.24 0.63
N GLU A 88 -31.73 41.96 -0.47
CA GLU A 88 -31.58 41.45 -1.82
C GLU A 88 -30.32 40.61 -1.99
N LYS A 89 -29.35 40.72 -1.08
CA LYS A 89 -28.11 39.92 -1.06
C LYS A 89 -28.26 38.62 -0.26
N ILE A 90 -29.38 38.39 0.40
CA ILE A 90 -29.65 37.15 1.13
C ILE A 90 -30.09 36.08 0.12
N PRO A 91 -29.44 34.90 0.08
CA PRO A 91 -29.84 33.82 -0.81
C PRO A 91 -31.26 33.32 -0.48
N VAL A 92 -32.12 33.30 -1.49
CA VAL A 92 -33.52 32.85 -1.39
C VAL A 92 -33.74 31.46 -1.97
N SER A 93 -32.79 30.95 -2.76
CA SER A 93 -32.85 29.60 -3.31
C SER A 93 -31.50 28.91 -3.37
N PHE A 94 -31.54 27.59 -3.26
CA PHE A 94 -30.38 26.71 -3.25
C PHE A 94 -30.63 25.59 -4.26
N SER A 95 -29.63 25.28 -5.08
CA SER A 95 -29.65 24.13 -5.97
C SER A 95 -28.31 23.40 -5.93
N LEU A 96 -28.35 22.08 -6.08
CA LEU A 96 -27.16 21.24 -6.19
C LEU A 96 -27.20 20.54 -7.55
N SER A 97 -26.19 20.79 -8.37
CA SER A 97 -26.00 20.11 -9.65
C SER A 97 -25.49 18.67 -9.48
N GLU A 98 -25.66 17.83 -10.51
CA GLU A 98 -25.06 16.49 -10.55
C GLU A 98 -23.53 16.51 -10.46
N ALA A 99 -22.89 17.59 -10.91
CA ALA A 99 -21.44 17.80 -10.79
C ALA A 99 -20.99 18.20 -9.37
N GLY A 100 -21.91 18.30 -8.40
CA GLY A 100 -21.59 18.67 -7.02
C GLY A 100 -21.35 20.17 -6.81
N ILE A 101 -21.81 21.02 -7.73
CA ILE A 101 -21.81 22.47 -7.55
C ILE A 101 -23.09 22.89 -6.81
N LEU A 102 -22.94 23.43 -5.60
CA LEU A 102 -23.98 24.11 -4.84
C LEU A 102 -24.07 25.56 -5.33
N THR A 103 -25.22 25.94 -5.87
CA THR A 103 -25.51 27.31 -6.31
C THR A 103 -26.52 27.94 -5.35
N MET A 104 -26.15 29.06 -4.75
CA MET A 104 -27.00 29.90 -3.92
C MET A 104 -27.40 31.12 -4.74
N THR A 105 -28.69 31.32 -4.97
CA THR A 105 -29.20 32.46 -5.75
C THR A 105 -29.95 33.42 -4.84
N THR A 106 -29.56 34.68 -4.87
CA THR A 106 -30.19 35.80 -4.16
C THR A 106 -31.39 36.35 -4.94
N ASP A 107 -32.22 37.18 -4.31
CA ASP A 107 -33.46 37.68 -4.93
C ASP A 107 -33.20 38.60 -6.14
N ASP A 108 -32.05 39.28 -6.15
CA ASP A 108 -31.57 40.08 -7.29
C ASP A 108 -31.00 39.24 -8.46
N GLY A 109 -30.94 37.91 -8.30
CA GLY A 109 -30.41 36.97 -9.29
C GLY A 109 -28.90 36.75 -9.22
N THR A 110 -28.18 37.39 -8.29
CA THR A 110 -26.76 37.12 -8.04
C THR A 110 -26.58 35.66 -7.58
N LYS A 111 -25.52 35.00 -8.06
CA LYS A 111 -25.24 33.59 -7.78
C LYS A 111 -23.90 33.43 -7.08
N TRP A 112 -23.90 32.60 -6.04
CA TRP A 112 -22.70 32.12 -5.36
C TRP A 112 -22.60 30.62 -5.58
N GLU A 113 -21.46 30.18 -6.10
CA GLU A 113 -21.23 28.78 -6.43
C GLU A 113 -20.10 28.22 -5.59
N CYS A 114 -20.32 27.02 -5.04
CA CYS A 114 -19.32 26.27 -4.30
C CYS A 114 -19.29 24.83 -4.85
N ASN A 115 -18.14 24.38 -5.32
CA ASN A 115 -17.96 23.01 -5.75
C ASN A 115 -17.70 22.11 -4.53
N ILE A 116 -18.75 21.48 -4.00
CA ILE A 116 -18.63 20.56 -2.86
C ILE A 116 -18.04 19.21 -3.28
N ALA A 117 -18.10 18.83 -4.57
CA ALA A 117 -17.42 17.64 -5.06
C ALA A 117 -15.89 17.79 -5.01
N GLU A 118 -15.35 19.00 -5.20
CA GLU A 118 -13.91 19.26 -5.02
C GLU A 118 -13.43 19.18 -3.57
N LEU A 119 -14.32 19.40 -2.59
CA LEU A 119 -13.98 19.27 -1.17
C LEU A 119 -13.63 17.83 -0.81
N ILE A 120 -14.30 16.87 -1.46
CA ILE A 120 -13.91 15.47 -1.45
C ILE A 120 -12.91 15.27 -2.58
N LYS A 121 -11.65 15.70 -2.38
CA LYS A 121 -10.57 15.27 -3.28
C LYS A 121 -10.49 13.75 -3.20
N ALA A 122 -11.12 13.07 -4.14
CA ALA A 122 -11.00 11.63 -4.28
C ALA A 122 -9.52 11.34 -4.55
N TYR A 123 -8.82 10.77 -3.58
CA TYR A 123 -7.53 10.17 -3.85
C TYR A 123 -7.77 9.02 -4.84
N SER A 124 -7.22 9.16 -6.04
CA SER A 124 -7.17 8.04 -7.00
C SER A 124 -5.99 7.16 -6.62
N PHE A 125 -6.26 5.88 -6.38
CA PHE A 125 -5.24 4.86 -6.17
C PHE A 125 -5.21 4.00 -7.43
N ASP A 126 -4.22 4.24 -8.27
CA ASP A 126 -4.03 3.49 -9.50
C ASP A 126 -3.24 2.21 -9.21
N ASP A 127 -3.71 1.11 -9.80
CA ASP A 127 -3.00 -0.15 -9.82
C ASP A 127 -1.67 -0.02 -10.56
N THR A 128 -0.68 -0.80 -10.12
CA THR A 128 0.59 -0.99 -10.84
C THR A 128 0.71 -2.41 -11.34
N ASP A 129 1.76 -2.72 -12.09
CA ASP A 129 2.07 -4.10 -12.50
C ASP A 129 2.31 -5.02 -11.28
N THR A 130 2.77 -4.46 -10.16
CA THR A 130 3.12 -5.22 -8.95
C THR A 130 2.06 -5.20 -7.86
N ILE A 131 1.41 -4.05 -7.63
CA ILE A 131 0.49 -3.79 -6.53
C ILE A 131 -0.91 -3.52 -7.07
N ALA A 132 -1.90 -4.19 -6.48
CA ALA A 132 -3.32 -3.91 -6.68
C ALA A 132 -3.90 -3.22 -5.45
N PHE A 133 -4.66 -2.14 -5.65
CA PHE A 133 -5.41 -1.48 -4.59
C PHE A 133 -6.86 -1.97 -4.59
N ASN A 134 -7.39 -2.29 -3.40
CA ASN A 134 -8.78 -2.69 -3.21
C ASN A 134 -9.44 -1.72 -2.23
N LYS A 135 -10.64 -1.26 -2.57
CA LYS A 135 -11.44 -0.37 -1.73
C LYS A 135 -12.67 -1.12 -1.22
N SER A 136 -12.87 -1.11 0.08
CA SER A 136 -14.07 -1.63 0.74
C SER A 136 -14.66 -0.60 1.70
N PHE A 137 -15.98 -0.62 1.90
CA PHE A 137 -16.66 0.22 2.87
C PHE A 137 -17.20 -0.65 4.01
N SER A 138 -16.77 -0.38 5.23
CA SER A 138 -17.22 -1.11 6.44
C SER A 138 -17.03 -0.22 7.67
N ASN A 139 -17.83 -0.42 8.72
CA ASN A 139 -17.77 0.37 9.96
C ASN A 139 -17.81 1.90 9.72
N ASP A 140 -18.66 2.34 8.78
CA ASP A 140 -18.80 3.75 8.38
C ASP A 140 -17.51 4.42 7.84
N GLU A 141 -16.51 3.64 7.42
CA GLU A 141 -15.24 4.12 6.86
C GLU A 141 -14.88 3.42 5.53
N TYR A 142 -14.14 4.14 4.67
CA TYR A 142 -13.50 3.54 3.50
C TYR A 142 -12.14 2.95 3.89
N HIS A 143 -11.97 1.65 3.67
CA HIS A 143 -10.69 0.99 3.81
C HIS A 143 -10.06 0.78 2.43
N VAL A 144 -8.81 1.20 2.30
CA VAL A 144 -7.97 0.93 1.12
C VAL A 144 -6.89 -0.07 1.52
N THR A 145 -6.84 -1.19 0.83
CA THR A 145 -5.82 -2.23 1.04
C THR A 145 -4.95 -2.37 -0.20
N ALA A 146 -3.67 -2.63 -0.01
CA ALA A 146 -2.71 -2.87 -1.07
C ALA A 146 -2.26 -4.32 -1.03
N ASN A 147 -2.37 -5.03 -2.16
CA ASN A 147 -1.97 -6.43 -2.29
C ASN A 147 -0.94 -6.58 -3.40
N VAL A 148 0.05 -7.46 -3.18
CA VAL A 148 0.99 -7.85 -4.23
C VAL A 148 0.26 -8.81 -5.19
N LYS A 149 0.25 -8.49 -6.48
CA LYS A 149 -0.34 -9.35 -7.52
C LYS A 149 0.41 -10.68 -7.59
N ALA A 150 -0.31 -11.80 -7.63
CA ALA A 150 0.32 -13.11 -7.70
C ALA A 150 1.19 -13.23 -8.97
N GLY A 151 2.45 -13.64 -8.81
CA GLY A 151 3.40 -13.76 -9.91
C GLY A 151 4.01 -12.45 -10.42
N SER A 152 3.68 -11.29 -9.84
CA SER A 152 4.28 -10.01 -10.26
C SER A 152 5.73 -9.82 -9.80
N ILE A 153 6.13 -10.52 -8.74
CA ILE A 153 7.51 -10.53 -8.24
C ILE A 153 8.37 -11.45 -9.10
N ASN A 154 9.16 -10.82 -9.97
CA ASN A 154 10.18 -11.46 -10.81
C ASN A 154 11.61 -11.28 -10.27
N GLU A 155 12.60 -11.85 -10.97
CA GLU A 155 14.03 -11.84 -10.63
C GLU A 155 14.64 -10.43 -10.41
N ASN A 156 14.08 -9.39 -11.06
CA ASN A 156 14.55 -8.02 -10.88
C ASN A 156 14.13 -7.42 -9.52
N HIS A 157 13.12 -8.01 -8.88
CA HIS A 157 12.66 -7.60 -7.54
C HIS A 157 13.45 -8.30 -6.42
N LEU A 158 14.25 -9.32 -6.73
CA LEU A 158 15.14 -9.95 -5.76
C LEU A 158 16.38 -9.09 -5.55
N ASN A 159 16.89 -9.10 -4.32
CA ASN A 159 18.20 -8.52 -4.01
C ASN A 159 19.26 -9.16 -4.92
N PRO A 160 20.11 -8.36 -5.61
CA PRO A 160 21.16 -8.86 -6.49
C PRO A 160 22.08 -9.92 -5.87
N ASP A 161 22.42 -9.81 -4.59
CA ASP A 161 23.31 -10.76 -3.92
C ASP A 161 22.63 -12.12 -3.75
N TYR A 162 21.38 -12.13 -3.26
CA TYR A 162 20.59 -13.36 -3.17
C TYR A 162 20.32 -13.99 -4.53
N ARG A 163 20.11 -13.17 -5.57
CA ARG A 163 19.98 -13.66 -6.94
C ARG A 163 21.25 -14.39 -7.40
N ALA A 164 22.42 -13.81 -7.15
CA ALA A 164 23.70 -14.43 -7.50
C ALA A 164 23.90 -15.76 -6.76
N ASP A 165 23.61 -15.81 -5.46
CA ASP A 165 23.71 -17.03 -4.66
C ASP A 165 22.77 -18.14 -5.17
N ILE A 166 21.50 -17.81 -5.46
CA ILE A 166 20.53 -18.78 -6.00
C ILE A 166 21.01 -19.34 -7.34
N LEU A 167 21.54 -18.50 -8.23
CA LEU A 167 22.09 -18.94 -9.51
C LEU A 167 23.31 -19.85 -9.32
N ASN A 168 24.20 -19.51 -8.39
CA ASN A 168 25.37 -20.34 -8.06
C ASN A 168 24.95 -21.71 -7.49
N TYR A 169 24.01 -21.74 -6.55
CA TYR A 169 23.48 -22.99 -5.99
C TYR A 169 22.77 -23.83 -7.04
N ARG A 170 21.99 -23.22 -7.94
CA ARG A 170 21.35 -23.92 -9.07
C ARG A 170 22.40 -24.58 -9.97
N ASN A 171 23.45 -23.85 -10.34
CA ASN A 171 24.51 -24.37 -11.19
C ASN A 171 25.28 -25.50 -10.49
N THR A 172 25.63 -25.32 -9.22
CA THR A 172 26.32 -26.35 -8.42
C THR A 172 25.48 -27.62 -8.31
N ALA A 173 24.18 -27.48 -8.04
CA ALA A 173 23.26 -28.62 -7.97
C ALA A 173 23.10 -29.34 -9.32
N GLN A 174 23.03 -28.58 -10.43
CA GLN A 174 22.94 -29.16 -11.77
C GLN A 174 24.21 -29.93 -12.13
N THR A 175 25.39 -29.38 -11.83
CA THR A 175 26.68 -30.06 -12.03
C THR A 175 26.73 -31.34 -11.19
N ALA A 176 26.41 -31.26 -9.90
CA ALA A 176 26.39 -32.44 -9.02
C ALA A 176 25.41 -33.52 -9.52
N ALA A 177 24.24 -33.14 -10.04
CA ALA A 177 23.29 -34.07 -10.63
C ALA A 177 23.83 -34.76 -11.91
N ASN A 178 24.52 -33.99 -12.77
CA ASN A 178 25.15 -34.52 -13.98
C ASN A 178 26.32 -35.46 -13.65
N ASP A 179 27.15 -35.10 -12.66
CA ASP A 179 28.27 -35.91 -12.20
C ASP A 179 27.77 -37.22 -11.58
N ALA A 180 26.75 -37.15 -10.71
CA ALA A 180 26.13 -38.33 -10.13
C ALA A 180 25.55 -39.27 -11.20
N LEU A 181 24.92 -38.72 -12.24
CA LEU A 181 24.44 -39.51 -13.38
C LEU A 181 25.61 -40.18 -14.13
N THR A 182 26.72 -39.46 -14.30
CA THR A 182 27.92 -39.97 -14.98
C THR A 182 28.56 -41.10 -14.18
N TYR A 183 28.82 -40.88 -12.89
CA TYR A 183 29.36 -41.90 -12.00
C TYR A 183 28.46 -43.13 -11.89
N SER A 184 27.13 -42.96 -11.90
CA SER A 184 26.19 -44.07 -11.92
C SER A 184 26.32 -44.92 -13.19
N LYS A 185 26.45 -44.27 -14.37
CA LYS A 185 26.68 -44.96 -15.64
C LYS A 185 28.03 -45.68 -15.67
N ASP A 186 29.08 -45.03 -15.19
CA ASP A 186 30.41 -45.62 -15.14
C ASP A 186 30.46 -46.81 -14.17
N ALA A 187 29.87 -46.68 -12.99
CA ALA A 187 29.77 -47.79 -12.02
C ALA A 187 29.05 -48.99 -12.63
N LYS A 188 27.93 -48.77 -13.34
CA LYS A 188 27.22 -49.84 -14.07
C LYS A 188 28.12 -50.47 -15.14
N ARG A 189 28.76 -49.65 -15.97
CA ARG A 189 29.68 -50.10 -17.03
C ARG A 189 30.78 -51.01 -16.46
N TRP A 190 31.47 -50.58 -15.41
CA TRP A 190 32.57 -51.36 -14.81
C TRP A 190 32.09 -52.62 -14.10
N ALA A 191 30.88 -52.61 -13.52
CA ALA A 191 30.34 -53.77 -12.81
C ALA A 191 29.85 -54.88 -13.76
N VAL A 192 29.04 -54.54 -14.76
CA VAL A 192 28.30 -55.51 -15.58
C VAL A 192 28.33 -55.23 -17.09
N GLY A 193 29.00 -54.17 -17.53
CA GLY A 193 28.95 -53.66 -18.89
C GLY A 193 27.74 -52.76 -19.14
N ASP A 194 27.82 -51.96 -20.21
CA ASP A 194 26.71 -51.13 -20.68
C ASP A 194 26.73 -51.07 -22.22
N ALA A 195 25.62 -51.43 -22.86
CA ALA A 195 25.49 -51.50 -24.31
C ALA A 195 25.78 -50.17 -25.03
N SER A 196 25.74 -49.04 -24.32
CA SER A 196 26.07 -47.71 -24.85
C SER A 196 27.58 -47.51 -25.02
N TYR A 197 28.42 -48.41 -24.48
CA TYR A 197 29.88 -48.35 -24.55
C TYR A 197 30.43 -49.59 -25.22
N GLU A 198 31.00 -49.40 -26.40
CA GLU A 198 31.66 -50.45 -27.17
C GLU A 198 32.79 -51.12 -26.37
N GLY A 199 32.90 -52.45 -26.46
CA GLY A 199 33.89 -53.25 -25.73
C GLY A 199 33.57 -53.50 -24.24
N SER A 200 32.59 -52.79 -23.66
CA SER A 200 32.28 -52.93 -22.23
C SER A 200 31.65 -54.27 -21.83
N SER A 201 31.18 -55.09 -22.78
CA SER A 201 30.64 -56.43 -22.50
C SER A 201 31.74 -57.44 -22.11
N THR A 202 32.98 -57.19 -22.51
CA THR A 202 34.15 -58.04 -22.25
C THR A 202 35.21 -57.37 -21.37
N ASP A 203 34.98 -56.12 -20.96
CA ASP A 203 35.85 -55.35 -20.08
C ASP A 203 35.05 -54.84 -18.88
N ASN A 204 34.64 -55.77 -18.01
CA ASN A 204 33.90 -55.50 -16.79
C ASN A 204 34.13 -56.60 -15.75
N ALA A 205 33.83 -56.30 -14.48
CA ALA A 205 34.07 -57.21 -13.37
C ALA A 205 33.33 -58.54 -13.51
N LYS A 206 32.08 -58.52 -14.00
CA LYS A 206 31.29 -59.74 -14.26
C LYS A 206 31.98 -60.65 -15.28
N TYR A 207 32.47 -60.11 -16.39
CA TYR A 207 33.16 -60.87 -17.43
C TYR A 207 34.46 -61.50 -16.90
N TYR A 208 35.29 -60.73 -16.19
CA TYR A 208 36.53 -61.29 -15.61
C TYR A 208 36.26 -62.37 -14.57
N LYS A 209 35.16 -62.25 -13.79
CA LYS A 209 34.71 -63.30 -12.88
C LYS A 209 34.33 -64.58 -13.63
N GLU A 210 33.52 -64.47 -14.68
CA GLU A 210 33.09 -65.62 -15.51
C GLU A 210 34.29 -66.33 -16.18
N GLN A 211 35.28 -65.55 -16.64
CA GLN A 211 36.52 -66.10 -17.20
C GLN A 211 37.36 -66.84 -16.15
N ALA A 212 37.46 -66.29 -14.93
CA ALA A 212 38.14 -66.97 -13.82
C ALA A 212 37.42 -68.27 -13.41
N GLU A 213 36.09 -68.29 -13.37
CA GLU A 213 35.29 -69.49 -13.10
C GLU A 213 35.49 -70.57 -14.18
N THR A 214 35.54 -70.16 -15.44
CA THR A 214 35.82 -71.04 -16.58
C THR A 214 37.23 -71.63 -16.47
N ALA A 215 38.24 -70.79 -16.20
CA ALA A 215 39.62 -71.24 -16.02
C ALA A 215 39.78 -72.19 -14.83
N LYS A 216 39.11 -71.91 -13.71
CA LYS A 216 39.07 -72.80 -12.53
C LYS A 216 38.49 -74.17 -12.91
N THR A 217 37.34 -74.20 -13.59
CA THR A 217 36.68 -75.44 -14.01
C THR A 217 37.58 -76.24 -14.96
N ALA A 218 38.26 -75.56 -15.90
CA ALA A 218 39.22 -76.19 -16.81
C ALA A 218 40.42 -76.79 -16.06
N ALA A 219 40.95 -76.08 -15.06
CA ALA A 219 42.04 -76.57 -14.21
C ALA A 219 41.62 -77.78 -13.35
N GLU A 220 40.44 -77.74 -12.75
CA GLU A 220 39.85 -78.87 -11.99
C GLU A 220 39.65 -80.09 -12.89
N LYS A 221 39.12 -79.89 -14.11
CA LYS A 221 38.99 -80.96 -15.10
C LYS A 221 40.35 -81.55 -15.47
N ALA A 222 41.34 -80.72 -15.78
CA ALA A 222 42.69 -81.19 -16.12
C ALA A 222 43.32 -81.99 -14.97
N TYR A 223 43.15 -81.54 -13.73
CA TYR A 223 43.60 -82.27 -12.54
C TYR A 223 42.91 -83.64 -12.40
N ASN A 224 41.59 -83.69 -12.57
CA ASN A 224 40.82 -84.93 -12.49
C ASN A 224 41.15 -85.90 -13.64
N ASP A 225 41.40 -85.41 -14.85
CA ASP A 225 41.81 -86.22 -15.99
C ASP A 225 43.21 -86.88 -15.74
N ILE A 226 44.13 -86.19 -15.06
CA ILE A 226 45.43 -86.74 -14.62
C ILE A 226 45.24 -87.86 -13.58
N LEU A 227 44.31 -87.68 -12.64
CA LEU A 227 43.96 -88.71 -11.67
C LEU A 227 43.33 -89.94 -12.34
N ALA A 228 42.38 -89.74 -13.26
CA ALA A 228 41.66 -90.81 -13.95
C ALA A 228 42.56 -91.61 -14.92
N SER A 229 43.59 -90.98 -15.49
CA SER A 229 44.61 -91.64 -16.32
C SER A 229 45.62 -92.49 -15.52
N GLY A 230 45.46 -92.57 -14.20
CA GLY A 230 46.17 -93.49 -13.32
C GLY A 230 47.20 -92.86 -12.39
N GLY A 231 47.40 -91.53 -12.43
CA GLY A 231 48.41 -90.86 -11.61
C GLY A 231 49.83 -91.45 -11.77
N ALA A 232 50.71 -91.16 -10.81
CA ALA A 232 52.02 -91.81 -10.71
C ALA A 232 51.82 -93.30 -10.35
N THR A 233 51.76 -94.16 -11.37
CA THR A 233 51.57 -95.61 -11.21
C THR A 233 52.89 -96.30 -10.90
N ILE A 234 52.83 -97.37 -10.10
CA ILE A 234 53.93 -98.32 -9.92
C ILE A 234 54.14 -99.02 -11.26
N ALA A 235 55.35 -98.95 -11.82
CA ALA A 235 55.70 -99.68 -13.04
C ALA A 235 55.57 -101.19 -12.78
N THR A 236 54.90 -101.90 -13.67
CA THR A 236 54.82 -103.37 -13.64
C THR A 236 55.52 -103.95 -14.86
N THR A 237 55.79 -105.25 -14.87
CA THR A 237 56.44 -105.95 -15.99
C THR A 237 55.69 -105.86 -17.32
N GLY A 238 54.45 -105.35 -17.34
CA GLY A 238 53.66 -105.13 -18.55
C GLY A 238 53.25 -103.69 -18.83
N LYS A 239 53.63 -102.70 -18.01
CA LYS A 239 53.22 -101.29 -18.18
C LYS A 239 54.27 -100.31 -17.64
N ASN A 240 54.81 -99.46 -18.52
CA ASN A 240 55.66 -98.35 -18.11
C ASN A 240 54.83 -97.26 -17.41
N GLY A 241 55.21 -96.91 -16.18
CA GLY A 241 54.59 -95.84 -15.39
C GLY A 241 55.63 -94.92 -14.76
N ILE A 242 55.24 -93.69 -14.42
CA ILE A 242 56.07 -92.76 -13.64
C ILE A 242 55.89 -93.13 -12.16
N SER A 243 56.90 -93.77 -11.56
CA SER A 243 56.88 -94.19 -10.15
C SER A 243 57.44 -93.07 -9.25
N LYS A 244 56.72 -92.71 -8.17
CA LYS A 244 57.31 -91.89 -7.10
C LYS A 244 58.15 -92.78 -6.18
N PRO A 245 59.36 -92.36 -5.75
CA PRO A 245 60.12 -93.10 -4.74
C PRO A 245 59.28 -93.20 -3.46
N ASP A 246 59.07 -94.41 -2.95
CA ASP A 246 58.33 -94.68 -1.72
C ASP A 246 59.25 -94.75 -0.49
N GLY A 247 60.56 -94.54 -0.71
CA GLY A 247 61.58 -94.64 0.32
C GLY A 247 61.86 -96.05 0.81
N THR A 248 61.19 -97.08 0.26
CA THR A 248 61.21 -98.45 0.75
C THR A 248 61.58 -99.44 -0.36
N SER A 249 60.83 -99.46 -1.46
CA SER A 249 61.10 -100.27 -2.65
C SER A 249 61.94 -99.55 -3.71
N ILE A 250 61.80 -98.22 -3.82
CA ILE A 250 62.65 -97.35 -4.66
C ILE A 250 63.10 -96.15 -3.82
N THR A 251 64.40 -95.99 -3.67
CA THR A 251 65.05 -94.90 -2.92
C THR A 251 65.87 -94.03 -3.87
N ILE A 252 65.90 -92.73 -3.61
CA ILE A 252 66.84 -91.79 -4.25
C ILE A 252 67.67 -91.16 -3.13
N THR A 253 68.98 -91.38 -3.14
CA THR A 253 69.89 -90.81 -2.16
C THR A 253 70.21 -89.36 -2.47
N LEU A 254 70.79 -88.64 -1.49
CA LEU A 254 71.02 -87.19 -1.56
C LEU A 254 71.99 -86.77 -2.69
N ASP A 255 72.79 -87.71 -3.18
CA ASP A 255 73.71 -87.59 -4.33
C ASP A 255 73.02 -87.85 -5.69
N GLY A 256 71.72 -88.17 -5.70
CA GLY A 256 70.93 -88.44 -6.89
C GLY A 256 70.98 -89.89 -7.37
N THR A 257 71.59 -90.81 -6.62
CA THR A 257 71.64 -92.22 -6.98
C THR A 257 70.26 -92.88 -6.75
N LEU A 258 69.75 -93.58 -7.77
CA LEU A 258 68.51 -94.36 -7.68
C LEU A 258 68.84 -95.82 -7.32
N SER A 259 68.23 -96.32 -6.25
CA SER A 259 68.38 -97.71 -5.79
C SER A 259 67.01 -98.36 -5.64
N ALA A 260 66.88 -99.62 -6.05
CA ALA A 260 65.69 -100.43 -5.82
C ALA A 260 66.03 -101.59 -4.88
N SER A 261 65.19 -101.81 -3.88
CA SER A 261 65.35 -102.93 -2.92
C SER A 261 64.73 -104.19 -3.52
N ILE A 262 65.57 -105.16 -3.91
CA ILE A 262 65.10 -106.50 -4.30
C ILE A 262 64.71 -107.25 -3.02
N CYS A 263 63.40 -107.48 -2.82
CA CYS A 263 62.93 -108.37 -1.77
C CYS A 263 63.07 -109.82 -2.28
N VAL A 264 64.13 -110.51 -1.85
CA VAL A 264 64.28 -111.95 -2.07
C VAL A 264 63.37 -112.64 -1.06
N LEU A 265 62.25 -113.18 -1.51
CA LEU A 265 61.53 -114.21 -0.78
C LEU A 265 62.34 -115.50 -0.97
N ASP A 266 62.99 -115.95 0.11
CA ASP A 266 63.78 -117.18 0.22
C ASP A 266 63.27 -118.33 -0.68
N GLY A 267 64.09 -118.95 -1.54
CA GLY A 267 65.53 -118.77 -1.72
C GLY A 267 66.04 -119.30 -3.05
N GLY A 268 66.50 -118.40 -3.91
CA GLY A 268 67.29 -118.70 -5.09
C GLY A 268 68.41 -117.68 -5.21
N GLU A 269 69.63 -118.15 -5.44
CA GLU A 269 70.87 -117.37 -5.56
C GLU A 269 70.76 -116.29 -6.65
N ILE A 270 71.43 -115.16 -6.40
CA ILE A 270 71.60 -114.08 -7.37
C ILE A 270 73.08 -114.11 -7.79
N GLU A 271 73.35 -114.49 -9.04
CA GLU A 271 74.63 -114.14 -9.70
C GLU A 271 74.48 -112.77 -10.38
N GLU A 272 75.59 -112.03 -10.44
CA GLU A 272 75.70 -110.64 -10.95
C GLU A 272 75.01 -110.38 -12.30
#